data_AF-A0A5M9HXE0-F1
#
_entry.id   AF-A0A5M9HXE0-F1
#
_cell.length_a   1.000
_cell.length_b   1.000
_cell.length_c   1.000
_cell.angle_alpha   90.00
_cell.angle_beta   90.00
_cell.angle_gamma   90.00
#
_symmetry.space_group_name_H-M   'P 1'
#
loop_
_entity.id
_entity.type
_entity.pdbx_description
1 polymer ?
#
loop_
_entity_poly.entity_id
_entity_poly.type
_entity_poly.pdbx_seq_one_letter_code
_entity_poly.pdbx_strand_id
1 'polypeptide(L)'
;MSDNMLAYIFRIFWIVLLAFILVDSFCKSWNTENGKKERILSGGYGTFVGYDPVVLPIIVGIYLVLCIGISAAKKEDILLNTTSLIDMILFITIYFTILLILLPVFRRYYTAKTCAAFWVVPVVLYFQPNMLETFAVPPAVVFYIPENFLTILGGIWITGFAVIFAIQVISHLYFTKKLRENSRPVADASLSEQWDKMKKDMDIPLVVDIRYCSEVNTPLTIGMRMKNTTTYLPERGFTDEEAELIFAHELHHIRRRDTHMKFFLRFCCAFGWIHPLVWVAVRKAEDDLELSCDEIVLKDADKDKRRRYAELLLSIAGDSRGYSTCLSASAKSLRYRLRAALPVKNKRKGVLLLFLIMIVCGLCTGRLALSTNRGTLSELAGPDTAEISNADFQSGRYADPHGIKDVELLSQYLSDLQVERIYTGYENDSSGGGLTGEFATAKRSFVLSGNYLHITDIVSGETEKYYIRIAPDWEFVKSLQ
;
A
#
# COMPACT_ATOMS: atom_id res chain seq x y z
N MET A 1 -15.48 -3.37 -30.02
CA MET A 1 -15.14 -2.95 -28.65
C MET A 1 -14.02 -1.94 -28.80
N SER A 2 -14.12 -0.73 -28.24
CA SER A 2 -12.97 0.19 -28.26
C SER A 2 -11.85 -0.37 -27.38
N ASP A 3 -10.59 -0.05 -27.67
CA ASP A 3 -9.44 -0.49 -26.87
C ASP A 3 -9.56 -0.05 -25.41
N ASN A 4 -10.23 1.08 -25.16
CA ASN A 4 -10.55 1.58 -23.82
C ASN A 4 -11.61 0.74 -23.09
N MET A 5 -12.66 0.26 -23.78
CA MET A 5 -13.63 -0.65 -23.17
C MET A 5 -12.96 -1.97 -22.76
N LEU A 6 -12.03 -2.47 -23.58
CA LEU A 6 -11.21 -3.64 -23.23
C LEU A 6 -10.32 -3.35 -22.01
N ALA A 7 -9.71 -2.18 -21.94
CA ALA A 7 -8.92 -1.76 -20.78
C ALA A 7 -9.73 -1.63 -19.50
N TYR A 8 -10.94 -1.02 -19.55
CA TYR A 8 -11.85 -0.96 -18.40
C TYR A 8 -12.25 -2.34 -17.91
N ILE A 9 -12.61 -3.25 -18.84
CA ILE A 9 -12.93 -4.64 -18.50
C ILE A 9 -11.72 -5.32 -17.86
N PHE A 10 -10.52 -5.13 -18.42
CA PHE A 10 -9.30 -5.70 -17.89
C PHE A 10 -8.93 -5.13 -16.52
N ARG A 11 -9.12 -3.83 -16.28
CA ARG A 11 -8.94 -3.18 -14.98
C ARG A 11 -9.90 -3.74 -13.93
N ILE A 12 -11.20 -3.82 -14.25
CA ILE A 12 -12.20 -4.42 -13.34
C ILE A 12 -11.86 -5.88 -13.07
N PHE A 13 -11.53 -6.65 -14.11
CA PHE A 13 -11.10 -8.04 -13.98
C PHE A 13 -9.90 -8.17 -13.05
N TRP A 14 -8.88 -7.32 -13.21
CA TRP A 14 -7.68 -7.36 -12.38
C TRP A 14 -7.96 -6.99 -10.92
N ILE A 15 -8.75 -5.96 -10.67
CA ILE A 15 -9.15 -5.56 -9.31
C ILE A 15 -9.93 -6.70 -8.64
N VAL A 16 -10.86 -7.32 -9.36
CA VAL A 16 -11.63 -8.48 -8.89
C VAL A 16 -10.70 -9.67 -8.62
N LEU A 17 -9.75 -9.96 -9.52
CA LEU A 17 -8.75 -11.01 -9.35
C LEU A 17 -7.91 -10.78 -8.09
N LEU A 18 -7.37 -9.58 -7.88
CA LEU A 18 -6.60 -9.24 -6.69
C LEU A 18 -7.45 -9.36 -5.41
N ALA A 19 -8.72 -8.93 -5.44
CA ALA A 19 -9.64 -9.09 -4.33
C ALA A 19 -9.92 -10.57 -4.01
N PHE A 20 -10.07 -11.41 -5.03
CA PHE A 20 -10.19 -12.86 -4.85
C PHE A 20 -8.93 -13.47 -4.25
N ILE A 21 -7.74 -13.11 -4.74
CA ILE A 21 -6.50 -13.68 -4.21
C ILE A 21 -6.26 -13.24 -2.77
N LEU A 22 -6.54 -11.97 -2.43
CA LEU A 22 -6.49 -11.44 -1.06
C LEU A 22 -7.43 -12.24 -0.13
N VAL A 23 -8.68 -12.43 -0.53
CA VAL A 23 -9.69 -13.14 0.26
C VAL A 23 -9.40 -14.63 0.38
N ASP A 24 -9.05 -15.29 -0.71
CA ASP A 24 -8.65 -16.70 -0.71
C ASP A 24 -7.48 -16.91 0.25
N SER A 25 -6.44 -16.10 0.11
CA SER A 25 -5.27 -16.18 0.98
C SER A 25 -5.59 -15.91 2.45
N PHE A 26 -6.45 -14.92 2.74
CA PHE A 26 -6.95 -14.69 4.10
C PHE A 26 -7.71 -15.89 4.65
N CYS A 27 -8.60 -16.50 3.85
CA CYS A 27 -9.38 -17.68 4.24
C CYS A 27 -8.48 -18.89 4.49
N LYS A 28 -7.48 -19.11 3.63
CA LYS A 28 -6.53 -20.21 3.79
C LYS A 28 -5.69 -20.06 5.04
N SER A 29 -5.18 -18.86 5.27
CA SER A 29 -4.44 -18.50 6.48
C SER A 29 -5.31 -18.66 7.74
N TRP A 30 -6.56 -18.21 7.69
CA TRP A 30 -7.53 -18.40 8.77
C TRP A 30 -7.78 -19.89 9.08
N ASN A 31 -8.02 -20.71 8.07
CA ASN A 31 -8.31 -22.13 8.25
C ASN A 31 -7.10 -22.88 8.82
N THR A 32 -5.91 -22.56 8.32
CA THR A 32 -4.61 -23.12 8.78
C THR A 32 -4.32 -22.80 10.24
N GLU A 33 -4.68 -21.60 10.70
CA GLU A 33 -4.58 -21.22 12.11
C GLU A 33 -5.62 -21.89 13.00
N ASN A 34 -6.75 -22.30 12.43
CA ASN A 34 -7.84 -22.96 13.15
C ASN A 34 -7.79 -24.50 13.02
N GLY A 35 -6.61 -25.06 12.76
CA GLY A 35 -6.35 -26.50 12.77
C GLY A 35 -6.79 -27.27 11.52
N LYS A 36 -7.26 -26.59 10.46
CA LYS A 36 -7.56 -27.25 9.19
C LYS A 36 -6.29 -27.40 8.36
N LYS A 37 -6.00 -28.61 7.88
CA LYS A 37 -4.91 -28.86 6.92
C LYS A 37 -5.34 -28.36 5.55
N GLU A 38 -4.72 -27.27 5.09
CA GLU A 38 -4.90 -26.78 3.72
C GLU A 38 -3.60 -26.90 2.93
N ARG A 39 -3.73 -27.23 1.64
CA ARG A 39 -2.62 -27.24 0.69
C ARG A 39 -2.35 -25.79 0.29
N ILE A 40 -1.41 -25.14 0.98
CA ILE A 40 -0.87 -23.85 0.54
C ILE A 40 -0.10 -24.12 -0.76
N LEU A 41 -0.46 -23.43 -1.85
CA LEU A 41 0.07 -23.68 -3.20
C LEU A 41 1.57 -23.37 -3.33
N SER A 42 2.14 -22.59 -2.41
CA SER A 42 3.58 -22.53 -2.19
C SER A 42 3.92 -23.48 -1.04
N GLY A 43 5.00 -24.27 -1.18
CA GLY A 43 5.55 -25.10 -0.09
C GLY A 43 6.11 -24.29 1.09
N GLY A 44 5.53 -23.12 1.39
CA GLY A 44 5.92 -22.21 2.45
C GLY A 44 4.71 -21.79 3.28
N TYR A 45 4.91 -21.84 4.60
CA TYR A 45 4.16 -21.20 5.68
C TYR A 45 3.23 -20.05 5.25
N GLY A 46 1.96 -20.12 5.64
CA GLY A 46 0.99 -19.07 5.38
C GLY A 46 1.29 -17.80 6.18
N THR A 47 1.59 -16.72 5.49
CA THR A 47 1.63 -15.38 6.08
C THR A 47 0.21 -14.89 6.39
N PHE A 48 0.11 -13.74 7.04
CA PHE A 48 -1.14 -13.12 7.45
C PHE A 48 -2.23 -13.06 6.34
N VAL A 49 -1.82 -12.87 5.08
CA VAL A 49 -2.72 -12.88 3.89
C VAL A 49 -2.11 -13.65 2.71
N GLY A 50 -1.35 -14.73 2.95
CA GLY A 50 -0.72 -15.56 1.90
C GLY A 50 0.34 -14.90 1.02
N TYR A 51 0.54 -13.58 1.15
CA TYR A 51 1.68 -12.84 0.61
C TYR A 51 2.67 -12.53 1.73
N ASP A 52 3.95 -12.75 1.48
CA ASP A 52 4.99 -12.33 2.41
C ASP A 52 5.12 -10.79 2.35
N PRO A 53 4.83 -10.05 3.44
CA PRO A 53 4.84 -8.59 3.42
C PRO A 53 6.20 -7.99 3.03
N VAL A 54 7.29 -8.78 3.13
CA VAL A 54 8.65 -8.38 2.72
C VAL A 54 8.79 -8.27 1.21
N VAL A 55 7.91 -8.90 0.42
CA VAL A 55 7.94 -8.83 -1.05
C VAL A 55 7.82 -7.39 -1.54
N LEU A 56 6.96 -6.56 -0.93
CA LEU A 56 6.80 -5.17 -1.36
C LEU A 56 8.09 -4.36 -1.18
N PRO A 57 8.73 -4.29 0.02
CA PRO A 57 10.03 -3.63 0.17
C PRO A 57 11.09 -4.10 -0.83
N ILE A 58 11.10 -5.41 -1.16
CA ILE A 58 12.02 -5.96 -2.16
C ILE A 58 11.71 -5.44 -3.55
N ILE A 59 10.44 -5.49 -3.98
CA ILE A 59 10.03 -5.01 -5.31
C ILE A 59 10.29 -3.50 -5.43
N VAL A 60 9.94 -2.71 -4.41
CA VAL A 60 10.22 -1.25 -4.40
C VAL A 60 11.72 -1.00 -4.48
N GLY A 61 12.54 -1.76 -3.73
CA GLY A 61 14.00 -1.66 -3.82
C GLY A 61 14.54 -1.99 -5.21
N ILE A 62 14.05 -3.07 -5.83
CA ILE A 62 14.42 -3.45 -7.21
C ILE A 62 13.99 -2.37 -8.19
N TYR A 63 12.75 -1.87 -8.07
CA TYR A 63 12.22 -0.83 -8.93
C TYR A 63 13.04 0.46 -8.83
N LEU A 64 13.39 0.91 -7.62
CA LEU A 64 14.26 2.08 -7.42
C LEU A 64 15.65 1.87 -8.04
N VAL A 65 16.25 0.67 -7.89
CA VAL A 65 17.54 0.34 -8.52
C VAL A 65 17.43 0.32 -10.04
N LEU A 66 16.34 -0.21 -10.60
CA LEU A 66 16.10 -0.18 -12.05
C LEU A 66 15.92 1.27 -12.55
N CYS A 67 15.18 2.11 -11.84
CA CYS A 67 15.02 3.52 -12.16
C CYS A 67 16.36 4.28 -12.13
N ILE A 68 17.24 3.97 -11.16
CA ILE A 68 18.57 4.60 -11.06
C ILE A 68 19.54 4.03 -12.12
N GLY A 69 19.49 2.72 -12.37
CA GLY A 69 20.37 2.01 -13.30
C GLY A 69 20.06 2.31 -14.77
N ILE A 70 18.81 2.64 -15.08
CA ILE A 70 18.43 3.21 -16.37
C ILE A 70 18.79 4.70 -16.32
N SER A 71 20.08 5.00 -16.45
CA SER A 71 20.68 6.34 -16.60
C SER A 71 20.21 7.10 -17.87
N ALA A 72 19.10 6.67 -18.49
CA ALA A 72 18.55 7.15 -19.75
C ALA A 72 17.01 7.33 -19.69
N ALA A 73 16.38 7.28 -18.52
CA ALA A 73 14.94 7.53 -18.41
C ALA A 73 14.63 8.96 -18.89
N LYS A 74 13.64 9.10 -19.79
CA LYS A 74 13.23 10.42 -20.27
C LYS A 74 12.67 11.21 -19.07
N LYS A 75 12.83 12.53 -19.08
CA LYS A 75 12.30 13.41 -18.03
C LYS A 75 10.80 13.16 -17.77
N GLU A 76 10.06 12.83 -18.82
CA GLU A 76 8.64 12.47 -18.77
C GLU A 76 8.37 11.21 -17.96
N ASP A 77 9.22 10.18 -18.07
CA ASP A 77 9.10 8.94 -17.30
C ASP A 77 9.29 9.21 -15.79
N ILE A 78 10.23 10.09 -15.44
CA ILE A 78 10.49 10.49 -14.05
C ILE A 78 9.26 11.21 -13.48
N LEU A 79 8.67 12.14 -14.23
CA LEU A 79 7.49 12.90 -13.80
C LEU A 79 6.24 12.01 -13.72
N LEU A 80 6.08 11.06 -14.63
CA LEU A 80 5.01 10.07 -14.60
C LEU A 80 5.13 9.18 -13.34
N ASN A 81 6.32 8.64 -13.07
CA ASN A 81 6.57 7.85 -11.86
C ASN A 81 6.35 8.67 -10.58
N THR A 82 6.75 9.95 -10.58
CA THR A 82 6.51 10.87 -9.46
C THR A 82 5.01 11.13 -9.24
N THR A 83 4.23 11.21 -10.32
CA THR A 83 2.77 11.33 -10.27
C THR A 83 2.13 10.12 -9.61
N SER A 84 2.48 8.91 -10.04
CA SER A 84 1.96 7.68 -9.41
C SER A 84 2.35 7.57 -7.93
N LEU A 85 3.56 8.00 -7.55
CA LEU A 85 3.98 8.05 -6.14
C LEU A 85 3.15 9.02 -5.30
N ILE A 86 2.86 10.22 -5.82
CA ILE A 86 2.04 11.22 -5.12
C ILE A 86 0.59 10.74 -5.00
N ASP A 87 0.01 10.18 -6.06
CA ASP A 87 -1.32 9.58 -6.02
C ASP A 87 -1.41 8.48 -4.96
N MET A 88 -0.39 7.61 -4.89
CA MET A 88 -0.30 6.56 -3.88
C MET A 88 -0.24 7.12 -2.46
N ILE A 89 0.59 8.15 -2.20
CA ILE A 89 0.70 8.76 -0.87
C ILE A 89 -0.65 9.37 -0.47
N LEU A 90 -1.31 10.10 -1.37
CA LEU A 90 -2.62 10.69 -1.11
C LEU A 90 -3.68 9.60 -0.84
N PHE A 91 -3.69 8.55 -1.66
CA PHE A 91 -4.58 7.42 -1.49
C PHE A 91 -4.39 6.74 -0.12
N ILE A 92 -3.15 6.40 0.24
CA ILE A 92 -2.82 5.78 1.54
C ILE A 92 -3.24 6.70 2.69
N THR A 93 -3.06 8.01 2.53
CA THR A 93 -3.45 9.02 3.51
C THR A 93 -4.95 9.01 3.77
N ILE A 94 -5.75 9.09 2.69
CA ILE A 94 -7.21 9.06 2.77
C ILE A 94 -7.67 7.72 3.34
N TYR A 95 -7.13 6.62 2.84
CA TYR A 95 -7.45 5.27 3.29
C TYR A 95 -7.19 5.08 4.79
N PHE A 96 -5.99 5.41 5.28
CA PHE A 96 -5.66 5.28 6.70
C PHE A 96 -6.46 6.24 7.58
N THR A 97 -6.81 7.43 7.10
CA THR A 97 -7.70 8.35 7.84
C THR A 97 -9.07 7.71 8.06
N ILE A 98 -9.69 7.21 6.98
CA ILE A 98 -10.99 6.55 7.03
C ILE A 98 -10.92 5.30 7.91
N LEU A 99 -9.88 4.48 7.73
CA LEU A 99 -9.68 3.27 8.51
C LEU A 99 -9.54 3.58 10.00
N LEU A 100 -8.76 4.60 10.39
CA LEU A 100 -8.58 5.00 11.78
C LEU A 100 -9.91 5.46 12.43
N ILE A 101 -10.76 6.16 11.68
CA ILE A 101 -12.08 6.60 12.14
C ILE A 101 -13.02 5.39 12.32
N LEU A 102 -13.00 4.42 11.39
CA LEU A 102 -13.86 3.25 11.42
C LEU A 102 -13.35 2.12 12.32
N LEU A 103 -12.07 2.14 12.69
CA LEU A 103 -11.41 1.08 13.46
C LEU A 103 -12.12 0.72 14.78
N PRO A 104 -12.61 1.67 15.61
CA PRO A 104 -13.35 1.33 16.82
C PRO A 104 -14.64 0.54 16.55
N VAL A 105 -15.31 0.83 15.42
CA VAL A 105 -16.50 0.12 14.97
C VAL A 105 -16.12 -1.27 14.46
N PHE A 106 -15.10 -1.37 13.61
CA PHE A 106 -14.65 -2.65 13.08
C PHE A 106 -14.23 -3.61 14.19
N ARG A 107 -13.47 -3.12 15.17
CA ARG A 107 -13.03 -3.87 16.36
C ARG A 107 -14.17 -4.45 17.20
N ARG A 108 -15.37 -3.88 17.12
CA ARG A 108 -16.58 -4.37 17.83
C ARG A 108 -17.24 -5.54 17.12
N TYR A 109 -17.18 -5.61 15.79
CA TYR A 109 -17.94 -6.57 14.98
C TYR A 109 -17.06 -7.63 14.29
N TYR A 110 -15.80 -7.32 14.02
CA TYR A 110 -14.86 -8.16 13.28
C TYR A 110 -13.69 -8.60 14.16
N THR A 111 -13.08 -9.72 13.79
CA THR A 111 -11.91 -10.28 14.50
C THR A 111 -10.71 -9.34 14.36
N ALA A 112 -9.79 -9.42 15.33
CA ALA A 112 -8.55 -8.65 15.27
C ALA A 112 -7.74 -9.01 14.02
N LYS A 113 -7.81 -10.27 13.57
CA LYS A 113 -7.19 -10.69 12.30
C LYS A 113 -7.73 -9.93 11.09
N THR A 114 -9.04 -9.73 11.00
CA THR A 114 -9.64 -8.93 9.93
C THR A 114 -9.18 -7.47 10.00
N CYS A 115 -9.13 -6.90 11.21
CA CYS A 115 -8.67 -5.52 11.40
C CYS A 115 -7.21 -5.36 10.98
N ALA A 116 -6.35 -6.33 11.33
CA ALA A 116 -4.96 -6.34 10.89
C ALA A 116 -4.82 -6.50 9.36
N ALA A 117 -5.75 -7.20 8.69
CA ALA A 117 -5.73 -7.37 7.23
C ALA A 117 -6.00 -6.06 6.50
N PHE A 118 -6.84 -5.18 7.06
CA PHE A 118 -7.13 -3.87 6.47
C PHE A 118 -5.88 -3.01 6.31
N TRP A 119 -4.88 -3.12 7.18
CA TRP A 119 -3.63 -2.35 7.04
C TRP A 119 -2.80 -2.75 5.82
N VAL A 120 -2.98 -3.97 5.30
CA VAL A 120 -2.21 -4.52 4.18
C VAL A 120 -2.91 -4.29 2.84
N VAL A 121 -4.19 -3.89 2.82
CA VAL A 121 -4.94 -3.69 1.57
C VAL A 121 -4.23 -2.75 0.58
N PRO A 122 -3.71 -1.57 0.96
CA PRO A 122 -3.04 -0.69 0.02
C PRO A 122 -1.80 -1.31 -0.64
N VAL A 123 -1.15 -2.28 0.03
CA VAL A 123 0.00 -3.01 -0.53
C VAL A 123 -0.41 -3.85 -1.71
N VAL A 124 -1.60 -4.47 -1.64
CA VAL A 124 -2.06 -5.37 -2.71
C VAL A 124 -2.33 -4.60 -4.00
N LEU A 125 -2.70 -3.32 -3.88
CA LEU A 125 -2.86 -2.42 -5.04
C LEU A 125 -1.54 -2.20 -5.78
N TYR A 126 -0.38 -2.35 -5.13
CA TYR A 126 0.91 -2.21 -5.80
C TYR A 126 1.23 -3.37 -6.77
N PHE A 127 0.54 -4.51 -6.63
CA PHE A 127 0.61 -5.57 -7.64
C PHE A 127 -0.28 -5.28 -8.86
N GLN A 128 -0.87 -4.08 -8.95
CA GLN A 128 -1.49 -3.61 -10.18
C GLN A 128 -0.38 -3.26 -11.19
N PRO A 129 -0.33 -3.91 -12.36
CA PRO A 129 0.62 -3.51 -13.40
C PRO A 129 0.44 -2.02 -13.73
N ASN A 130 1.54 -1.26 -13.81
CA ASN A 130 1.52 0.15 -14.22
C ASN A 130 0.78 0.35 -15.57
N MET A 131 0.80 -0.66 -16.44
CA MET A 131 0.03 -0.69 -17.68
C MET A 131 -1.49 -0.50 -17.45
N LEU A 132 -2.04 -0.88 -16.30
CA LEU A 132 -3.45 -0.65 -15.94
C LEU A 132 -3.74 0.78 -15.45
N GLU A 133 -2.73 1.54 -15.02
CA GLU A 133 -2.86 2.99 -14.81
C GLU A 133 -2.84 3.73 -16.15
N THR A 134 -2.16 3.16 -17.15
CA THR A 134 -2.04 3.72 -18.50
C THR A 134 -3.35 3.74 -19.28
N PHE A 135 -4.30 2.86 -18.97
CA PHE A 135 -5.52 2.77 -19.77
C PHE A 135 -6.79 3.14 -18.98
N ALA A 136 -7.34 4.28 -19.37
CA ALA A 136 -8.77 4.59 -19.38
C ALA A 136 -9.42 5.09 -18.08
N VAL A 137 -9.04 6.27 -17.56
CA VAL A 137 -10.00 7.29 -17.06
C VAL A 137 -9.31 8.66 -17.16
N PRO A 138 -9.97 9.73 -17.64
CA PRO A 138 -9.41 11.08 -17.53
C PRO A 138 -9.16 11.42 -16.05
N PRO A 139 -8.04 12.09 -15.71
CA PRO A 139 -7.73 12.41 -14.33
C PRO A 139 -8.82 13.33 -13.73
N ALA A 140 -9.39 12.94 -12.61
CA ALA A 140 -10.47 13.69 -11.96
C ALA A 140 -9.97 15.01 -11.35
N VAL A 141 -8.71 15.04 -10.92
CA VAL A 141 -8.07 16.21 -10.30
C VAL A 141 -6.67 16.39 -10.86
N VAL A 142 -6.35 17.61 -11.27
CA VAL A 142 -5.00 18.01 -11.71
C VAL A 142 -4.39 18.94 -10.67
N PHE A 143 -3.24 18.57 -10.11
CA PHE A 143 -2.49 19.42 -9.18
C PHE A 143 -1.28 20.03 -9.86
N TYR A 144 -1.16 21.35 -9.77
CA TYR A 144 0.02 22.05 -10.24
C TYR A 144 1.07 22.16 -9.15
N ILE A 145 2.26 21.68 -9.46
CA ILE A 145 3.43 21.77 -8.60
C ILE A 145 4.60 22.22 -9.48
N PRO A 146 5.18 23.42 -9.25
CA PRO A 146 6.32 23.87 -10.02
C PRO A 146 7.46 22.85 -10.01
N GLU A 147 8.09 22.62 -11.18
CA GLU A 147 9.11 21.58 -11.34
C GLU A 147 10.23 21.68 -10.29
N ASN A 148 10.80 22.88 -10.10
CA ASN A 148 11.86 23.11 -9.14
C ASN A 148 11.45 22.71 -7.71
N PHE A 149 10.20 22.99 -7.34
CA PHE A 149 9.67 22.61 -6.04
C PHE A 149 9.49 21.10 -5.93
N LEU A 150 9.01 20.44 -6.97
CA LEU A 150 8.86 18.99 -7.04
C LEU A 150 10.22 18.28 -6.89
N THR A 151 11.26 18.76 -7.57
CA THR A 151 12.63 18.21 -7.47
C THR A 151 13.19 18.36 -6.05
N ILE A 152 13.04 19.53 -5.42
CA ILE A 152 13.48 19.76 -4.04
C ILE A 152 12.73 18.84 -3.07
N LEU A 153 11.41 18.74 -3.23
CA LEU A 153 10.57 17.89 -2.39
C LEU A 153 10.95 16.40 -2.53
N GLY A 154 11.18 15.94 -3.76
CA GLY A 154 11.65 14.58 -4.04
C GLY A 154 13.01 14.29 -3.39
N GLY A 155 13.96 15.24 -3.48
CA GLY A 155 15.25 15.14 -2.80
C GLY A 155 15.13 15.02 -1.28
N ILE A 156 14.35 15.91 -0.66
CA ILE A 156 14.06 15.88 0.78
C ILE A 156 13.43 14.53 1.17
N TRP A 157 12.46 14.06 0.39
CA TRP A 157 11.75 12.81 0.66
C TRP A 157 12.70 11.59 0.60
N ILE A 158 13.52 11.45 -0.44
CA ILE A 158 14.50 10.35 -0.59
C ILE A 158 15.51 10.39 0.54
N THR A 159 16.07 11.57 0.86
CA THR A 159 17.04 11.71 1.96
C THR A 159 16.42 11.32 3.30
N GLY A 160 15.22 11.80 3.60
CA GLY A 160 14.53 11.44 4.85
C GLY A 160 14.19 9.95 4.94
N PHE A 161 13.73 9.34 3.84
CA PHE A 161 13.50 7.90 3.77
C PHE A 161 14.78 7.12 4.08
N ALA A 162 15.89 7.46 3.40
CA ALA A 162 17.17 6.77 3.58
C ALA A 162 17.69 6.89 5.02
N VAL A 163 17.64 8.09 5.60
CA VAL A 163 18.09 8.34 6.98
C VAL A 163 17.25 7.56 7.99
N ILE A 164 15.92 7.66 7.91
CA ILE A 164 15.02 7.01 8.88
C ILE A 164 15.08 5.50 8.74
N PHE A 165 15.11 4.98 7.51
CA PHE A 165 15.24 3.55 7.28
C PHE A 165 16.59 3.01 7.79
N ALA A 166 17.69 3.73 7.53
CA ALA A 166 19.01 3.36 8.06
C ALA A 166 19.01 3.35 9.59
N ILE A 167 18.45 4.36 10.25
CA ILE A 167 18.32 4.41 11.72
C ILE A 167 17.54 3.19 12.23
N GLN A 168 16.41 2.85 11.61
CA GLN A 168 15.60 1.70 12.02
C GLN A 168 16.34 0.37 11.85
N VAL A 169 17.03 0.17 10.72
CA VAL A 169 17.82 -1.04 10.45
C VAL A 169 19.00 -1.14 11.41
N ILE A 170 19.77 -0.06 11.59
CA ILE A 170 20.92 -0.05 12.51
C ILE A 170 20.45 -0.30 13.94
N SER A 171 19.37 0.34 14.37
CA SER A 171 18.79 0.12 15.71
C SER A 171 18.37 -1.33 15.91
N HIS A 172 17.74 -1.95 14.90
CA HIS A 172 17.34 -3.36 14.96
C HIS A 172 18.56 -4.30 15.01
N LEU A 173 19.60 -4.04 14.22
CA LEU A 173 20.83 -4.83 14.21
C LEU A 173 21.57 -4.71 15.55
N TYR A 174 21.67 -3.50 16.10
CA TYR A 174 22.26 -3.26 17.42
C TYR A 174 21.47 -3.98 18.52
N PHE A 175 20.14 -3.87 18.51
CA PHE A 175 19.28 -4.55 19.48
C PHE A 175 19.42 -6.08 19.40
N THR A 176 19.41 -6.64 18.19
CA THR A 176 19.60 -8.08 17.97
C THR A 176 20.97 -8.56 18.44
N LYS A 177 22.02 -7.78 18.17
CA LYS A 177 23.37 -8.06 18.67
C LYS A 177 23.40 -8.07 20.21
N LYS A 178 22.83 -7.03 20.83
CA LYS A 178 22.77 -6.89 22.29
C LYS A 178 22.04 -8.08 22.95
N LEU A 179 20.92 -8.52 22.38
CA LEU A 179 20.19 -9.68 22.89
C LEU A 179 21.00 -10.97 22.76
N ARG A 180 21.66 -11.18 21.62
CA ARG A 180 22.50 -12.37 21.41
C ARG A 180 23.64 -12.43 22.41
N GLU A 181 24.34 -11.31 22.65
CA GLU A 181 25.47 -11.22 23.59
C GLU A 181 25.05 -11.43 25.05
N ASN A 182 23.88 -10.91 25.44
CA ASN A 182 23.36 -11.01 26.80
C ASN A 182 22.34 -12.15 26.98
N SER A 183 22.47 -13.23 26.20
CA SER A 183 21.56 -14.37 26.27
C SER A 183 22.26 -15.70 26.50
N ARG A 184 21.61 -16.57 27.26
CA ARG A 184 22.06 -17.94 27.53
C ARG A 184 20.97 -18.95 27.16
N PRO A 185 21.33 -20.17 26.73
CA PRO A 185 20.35 -21.23 26.47
C PRO A 185 19.47 -21.51 27.68
N VAL A 186 18.21 -21.88 27.45
CA VAL A 186 17.34 -22.39 28.51
C VAL A 186 17.86 -23.78 28.93
N ALA A 187 18.40 -23.89 30.13
CA ALA A 187 18.93 -25.15 30.68
C ALA A 187 17.84 -26.06 31.27
N ASP A 188 16.63 -25.54 31.43
CA ASP A 188 15.49 -26.30 31.93
C ASP A 188 14.97 -27.25 30.84
N ALA A 189 15.20 -28.54 31.05
CA ALA A 189 14.79 -29.58 30.12
C ALA A 189 13.26 -29.65 29.96
N SER A 190 12.50 -29.35 31.01
CA SER A 190 11.03 -29.39 30.97
C SER A 190 10.48 -28.31 30.04
N LEU A 191 10.97 -27.08 30.17
CA LEU A 191 10.59 -25.97 29.30
C LEU A 191 10.99 -26.20 27.85
N SER A 192 12.19 -26.77 27.61
CA SER A 192 12.64 -27.10 26.25
C SER A 192 11.78 -28.20 25.61
N GLU A 193 11.43 -29.25 26.38
CA GLU A 193 10.57 -30.34 25.91
C GLU A 193 9.15 -29.84 25.61
N GLN A 194 8.60 -28.98 26.48
CA GLN A 194 7.29 -28.35 26.28
C GLN A 194 7.27 -27.47 25.01
N TRP A 195 8.30 -26.64 24.80
CA TRP A 195 8.45 -25.83 23.59
C TRP A 195 8.49 -26.69 22.33
N ASP A 196 9.33 -27.73 22.32
CA ASP A 196 9.48 -28.61 21.17
C ASP A 196 8.22 -29.41 20.85
N LYS A 197 7.51 -29.87 21.90
CA LYS A 197 6.21 -30.52 21.76
C LYS A 197 5.18 -29.58 21.11
N MET A 198 5.01 -28.36 21.65
CA MET A 198 4.05 -27.39 21.11
C MET A 198 4.39 -26.96 19.69
N LYS A 199 5.68 -26.77 19.39
CA LYS A 199 6.18 -26.46 18.04
C LYS A 199 5.83 -27.57 17.05
N LYS A 200 5.97 -28.83 17.47
CA LYS A 200 5.61 -30.01 16.67
C LYS A 200 4.10 -30.12 16.46
N ASP A 201 3.31 -29.91 17.51
CA ASP A 201 1.83 -29.95 17.47
C ASP A 201 1.26 -28.85 16.55
N MET A 202 1.92 -27.68 16.51
CA MET A 202 1.58 -26.58 15.62
C MET A 202 2.18 -26.73 14.20
N ASP A 203 2.88 -27.82 13.89
CA ASP A 203 3.53 -28.06 12.59
C ASP A 203 4.38 -26.86 12.15
N ILE A 204 5.31 -26.44 13.01
CA ILE A 204 6.27 -25.36 12.73
C ILE A 204 7.62 -26.00 12.35
N PRO A 205 7.94 -26.12 11.05
CA PRO A 205 9.21 -26.72 10.59
C PRO A 205 10.46 -25.84 10.81
N LEU A 206 10.33 -24.72 11.52
CA LEU A 206 11.42 -23.79 11.77
C LEU A 206 12.29 -24.28 12.94
N VAL A 207 13.62 -24.19 12.79
CA VAL A 207 14.53 -24.36 13.92
C VAL A 207 14.51 -23.06 14.72
N VAL A 208 13.83 -23.08 15.86
CA VAL A 208 13.73 -21.94 16.79
C VAL A 208 14.42 -22.28 18.09
N ASP A 209 15.46 -21.54 18.42
CA ASP A 209 16.16 -21.63 19.70
C ASP A 209 15.40 -20.83 20.77
N ILE A 210 15.35 -21.34 22.01
CA ILE A 210 14.82 -20.62 23.17
C ILE A 210 15.96 -20.23 24.11
N ARG A 211 16.01 -18.96 24.49
CA ARG A 211 17.11 -18.41 25.29
C ARG A 211 16.59 -17.51 26.39
N TYR A 212 17.21 -17.56 27.56
CA TYR A 212 17.05 -16.53 28.56
C TYR A 212 17.86 -15.28 28.20
N CYS A 213 17.33 -14.09 28.45
CA CYS A 213 18.03 -12.83 28.25
C CYS A 213 17.68 -11.82 29.35
N SER A 214 18.69 -11.17 29.91
CA SER A 214 18.55 -10.16 30.97
C SER A 214 18.03 -8.82 30.48
N GLU A 215 18.08 -8.57 29.17
CA GLU A 215 17.68 -7.30 28.54
C GLU A 215 16.20 -7.26 28.16
N VAL A 216 15.45 -8.34 28.38
CA VAL A 216 14.02 -8.43 28.04
C VAL A 216 13.18 -8.67 29.28
N ASN A 217 12.11 -7.87 29.44
CA ASN A 217 11.12 -8.05 30.51
C ASN A 217 9.88 -8.82 30.02
N THR A 218 9.71 -8.92 28.70
CA THR A 218 8.62 -9.65 28.04
C THR A 218 9.22 -10.67 27.08
N PRO A 219 8.62 -11.88 26.96
CA PRO A 219 8.96 -12.80 25.88
C PRO A 219 8.89 -12.11 24.53
N LEU A 220 9.84 -12.42 23.64
CA LEU A 220 9.81 -11.94 22.26
C LEU A 220 10.58 -12.87 21.33
N THR A 221 10.09 -13.02 20.10
CA THR A 221 10.83 -13.68 19.02
C THR A 221 11.50 -12.67 18.07
N ILE A 222 12.76 -12.93 17.72
CA ILE A 222 13.49 -12.22 16.66
C ILE A 222 13.98 -13.20 15.60
N GLY A 223 13.94 -12.75 14.35
CA GLY A 223 14.48 -13.48 13.19
C GLY A 223 13.53 -13.45 12.00
N MET A 224 14.11 -13.32 10.80
CA MET A 224 13.37 -13.33 9.53
C MET A 224 13.74 -14.55 8.66
N ARG A 225 14.68 -15.39 9.12
CA ARG A 225 15.20 -16.54 8.36
C ARG A 225 15.15 -17.80 9.19
N MET A 226 15.00 -18.93 8.50
CA MET A 226 14.84 -20.25 9.11
C MET A 226 15.97 -20.68 10.05
N LYS A 227 17.17 -20.14 9.88
CA LYS A 227 18.36 -20.50 10.68
C LYS A 227 18.68 -19.52 11.82
N ASN A 228 17.98 -18.39 11.88
CA ASN A 228 18.32 -17.28 12.77
C ASN A 228 17.12 -16.82 13.61
N THR A 229 16.11 -17.67 13.77
CA THR A 229 14.93 -17.34 14.59
C THR A 229 15.16 -17.82 16.02
N THR A 230 15.05 -16.89 16.97
CA THR A 230 15.31 -17.14 18.39
C THR A 230 14.23 -16.45 19.21
N THR A 231 13.66 -17.19 20.17
CA THR A 231 12.73 -16.67 21.16
C THR A 231 13.50 -16.38 22.45
N TYR A 232 13.44 -15.14 22.90
CA TYR A 232 14.07 -14.68 24.13
C TYR A 232 13.03 -14.63 25.24
N LEU A 233 13.36 -15.25 26.38
CA LEU A 233 12.57 -15.26 27.59
C LEU A 233 13.25 -14.38 28.66
N PRO A 234 12.49 -13.63 29.47
CA PRO A 234 13.02 -12.96 30.65
C PRO A 234 13.70 -13.95 31.62
N GLU A 235 14.73 -13.50 32.33
CA GLU A 235 15.44 -14.29 33.35
C GLU A 235 14.63 -14.47 34.64
N ARG A 236 13.51 -15.19 34.55
CA ARG A 236 12.68 -15.59 35.68
C ARG A 236 12.21 -17.04 35.54
N GLY A 237 11.77 -17.63 36.65
CA GLY A 237 11.05 -18.90 36.61
C GLY A 237 9.66 -18.72 35.99
N PHE A 238 9.24 -19.71 35.23
CA PHE A 238 7.88 -19.85 34.70
C PHE A 238 7.28 -21.13 35.28
N THR A 239 5.99 -21.10 35.60
CA THR A 239 5.26 -22.35 35.83
C THR A 239 4.96 -23.00 34.48
N ASP A 240 4.71 -24.31 34.46
CA ASP A 240 4.34 -25.03 33.23
C ASP A 240 3.14 -24.41 32.52
N GLU A 241 2.19 -23.88 33.30
CA GLU A 241 0.99 -23.21 32.79
C GLU A 241 1.31 -21.83 32.19
N GLU A 242 2.19 -21.04 32.84
CA GLU A 242 2.65 -19.76 32.28
C GLU A 242 3.42 -19.99 30.98
N ALA A 243 4.31 -20.99 30.98
CA ALA A 243 5.09 -21.38 29.80
C ALA A 243 4.20 -21.82 28.65
N GLU A 244 3.16 -22.63 28.90
CA GLU A 244 2.19 -23.02 27.87
C GLU A 244 1.54 -21.80 27.20
N LEU A 245 1.09 -20.83 28.01
CA LEU A 245 0.43 -19.62 27.49
C LEU A 245 1.39 -18.70 26.72
N ILE A 246 2.62 -18.53 27.21
CA ILE A 246 3.66 -17.75 26.53
C ILE A 246 4.05 -18.41 25.21
N PHE A 247 4.30 -19.72 25.24
CA PHE A 247 4.75 -20.47 24.07
C PHE A 247 3.65 -20.52 23.01
N ALA A 248 2.38 -20.69 23.40
CA ALA A 248 1.27 -20.58 22.46
C ALA A 248 1.27 -19.22 21.75
N HIS A 249 1.48 -18.12 22.50
CA HIS A 249 1.54 -16.76 21.95
C HIS A 249 2.71 -16.57 20.97
N GLU A 250 3.94 -16.89 21.39
CA GLU A 250 5.14 -16.70 20.56
C GLU A 250 5.17 -17.64 19.34
N LEU A 251 4.74 -18.90 19.48
CA LEU A 251 4.66 -19.83 18.36
C LEU A 251 3.63 -19.37 17.31
N HIS A 252 2.56 -18.69 17.71
CA HIS A 252 1.65 -18.06 16.76
C HIS A 252 2.30 -16.89 16.01
N HIS A 253 3.10 -16.05 16.66
CA HIS A 253 3.90 -15.02 15.96
C HIS A 253 4.85 -15.65 14.94
N ILE A 254 5.53 -16.75 15.30
CA ILE A 254 6.43 -17.49 14.41
C ILE A 254 5.67 -18.07 13.22
N ARG A 255 4.56 -18.78 13.48
CA ARG A 255 3.74 -19.43 12.46
C ARG A 255 3.22 -18.43 11.42
N ARG A 256 2.81 -17.24 11.86
CA ARG A 256 2.29 -16.17 10.98
C ARG A 256 3.37 -15.30 10.33
N ARG A 257 4.64 -15.49 10.71
CA ARG A 257 5.78 -14.65 10.33
C ARG A 257 5.56 -13.19 10.70
N ASP A 258 5.11 -12.91 11.92
CA ASP A 258 4.81 -11.53 12.32
C ASP A 258 6.04 -10.61 12.28
N THR A 259 7.27 -11.15 12.37
CA THR A 259 8.51 -10.40 12.14
C THR A 259 8.57 -9.78 10.74
N HIS A 260 8.06 -10.49 9.72
CA HIS A 260 8.00 -10.00 8.34
C HIS A 260 7.00 -8.86 8.22
N MET A 261 5.85 -8.98 8.88
CA MET A 261 4.87 -7.90 8.96
C MET A 261 5.42 -6.69 9.71
N LYS A 262 6.09 -6.88 10.86
CA LYS A 262 6.72 -5.80 11.62
C LYS A 262 7.79 -5.09 10.79
N PHE A 263 8.62 -5.81 10.03
CA PHE A 263 9.58 -5.20 9.09
C PHE A 263 8.87 -4.35 8.02
N PHE A 264 7.83 -4.89 7.40
CA PHE A 264 7.03 -4.19 6.40
C PHE A 264 6.42 -2.89 6.96
N LEU A 265 5.88 -2.92 8.19
CA LEU A 265 5.34 -1.74 8.86
C LEU A 265 6.43 -0.69 9.13
N ARG A 266 7.64 -1.10 9.51
CA ARG A 266 8.78 -0.19 9.70
C ARG A 266 9.22 0.45 8.37
N PHE A 267 9.27 -0.34 7.30
CA PHE A 267 9.48 0.17 5.94
C PHE A 267 8.42 1.23 5.57
N CYS A 268 7.14 0.98 5.86
CA CYS A 268 6.08 1.96 5.62
C CYS A 268 6.28 3.25 6.41
N CYS A 269 6.67 3.17 7.70
CA CYS A 269 7.00 4.35 8.49
C CYS A 269 8.17 5.16 7.88
N ALA A 270 9.21 4.48 7.40
CA ALA A 270 10.32 5.18 6.76
C ALA A 270 9.87 5.81 5.43
N PHE A 271 9.11 5.08 4.61
CA PHE A 271 8.63 5.55 3.31
C PHE A 271 7.68 6.74 3.44
N GLY A 272 6.75 6.66 4.39
CA GLY A 272 5.79 7.71 4.74
C GLY A 272 6.25 8.60 5.88
N TRP A 273 7.56 8.84 6.04
CA TRP A 273 8.09 9.46 7.26
C TRP A 273 7.54 10.86 7.57
N ILE A 274 7.24 11.64 6.54
CA ILE A 274 6.62 12.97 6.66
C ILE A 274 5.17 12.86 7.16
N HIS A 275 4.54 11.70 6.99
CA HIS A 275 3.10 11.51 7.11
C HIS A 275 2.69 11.01 8.52
N PRO A 276 2.13 11.87 9.40
CA PRO A 276 1.88 11.49 10.80
C PRO A 276 0.89 10.33 10.94
N LEU A 277 -0.07 10.21 10.03
CA LEU A 277 -1.06 9.13 10.09
C LEU A 277 -0.45 7.77 9.75
N VAL A 278 0.64 7.70 8.99
CA VAL A 278 1.35 6.43 8.74
C VAL A 278 1.95 5.93 10.05
N TRP A 279 2.52 6.81 10.87
CA TRP A 279 3.03 6.45 12.19
C TRP A 279 1.93 5.94 13.12
N VAL A 280 0.76 6.60 13.11
CA VAL A 280 -0.41 6.16 13.89
C VAL A 280 -0.94 4.82 13.38
N ALA A 281 -1.06 4.66 12.06
CA ALA A 281 -1.51 3.44 11.40
C ALA A 281 -0.62 2.25 11.75
N VAL A 282 0.70 2.40 11.65
CA VAL A 282 1.66 1.35 12.00
C VAL A 282 1.52 0.94 13.46
N ARG A 283 1.39 1.90 14.38
CA ARG A 283 1.18 1.58 15.80
C ARG A 283 -0.13 0.82 16.04
N LYS A 284 -1.19 1.14 15.29
CA LYS A 284 -2.48 0.46 15.39
C LYS A 284 -2.46 -0.93 14.74
N ALA A 285 -1.71 -1.09 13.65
CA ALA A 285 -1.46 -2.38 13.04
C ALA A 285 -0.69 -3.31 13.98
N GLU A 286 0.35 -2.79 14.67
CA GLU A 286 1.06 -3.53 15.71
C GLU A 286 0.11 -3.95 16.85
N ASP A 287 -0.76 -3.06 17.33
CA ASP A 287 -1.80 -3.41 18.32
C ASP A 287 -2.71 -4.55 17.78
N ASP A 288 -3.18 -4.47 16.54
CA ASP A 288 -4.08 -5.46 15.93
C ASP A 288 -3.40 -6.84 15.72
N LEU A 289 -2.10 -6.88 15.48
CA LEU A 289 -1.32 -8.13 15.39
C LEU A 289 -1.26 -8.85 16.73
N GLU A 290 -0.94 -8.14 17.81
CA GLU A 290 -0.91 -8.69 19.17
C GLU A 290 -2.31 -9.19 19.57
N LEU A 291 -3.35 -8.41 19.30
CA LEU A 291 -4.73 -8.80 19.58
C LEU A 291 -5.19 -10.02 18.79
N SER A 292 -4.71 -10.16 17.57
CA SER A 292 -5.00 -11.34 16.78
C SER A 292 -4.30 -12.58 17.32
N CYS A 293 -3.15 -12.45 17.98
CA CYS A 293 -2.54 -13.57 18.72
C CYS A 293 -3.38 -13.90 19.96
N ASP A 294 -3.71 -12.89 20.77
CA ASP A 294 -4.51 -13.07 21.98
C ASP A 294 -5.85 -13.78 21.68
N GLU A 295 -6.56 -13.37 20.62
CA GLU A 295 -7.83 -13.96 20.20
C GLU A 295 -7.69 -15.45 19.82
N ILE A 296 -6.55 -15.84 19.25
CA ILE A 296 -6.31 -17.20 18.78
C ILE A 296 -5.94 -18.12 19.93
N VAL A 297 -5.07 -17.66 20.84
CA VAL A 297 -4.67 -18.39 22.05
C VAL A 297 -5.88 -18.64 22.95
N LEU A 298 -6.81 -17.68 23.01
CA LEU A 298 -7.98 -17.74 23.89
C LEU A 298 -9.24 -18.31 23.22
N LYS A 299 -9.18 -18.70 21.95
CA LYS A 299 -10.36 -19.07 21.16
C LYS A 299 -11.22 -20.13 21.84
N ASP A 300 -10.59 -21.22 22.26
CA ASP A 300 -11.24 -22.36 22.92
C ASP A 300 -10.95 -22.41 24.44
N ALA A 301 -10.45 -21.30 25.00
CA ALA A 301 -10.13 -21.17 26.41
C ALA A 301 -11.38 -20.94 27.27
N ASP A 302 -11.48 -21.69 28.36
CA ASP A 302 -12.49 -21.50 29.39
C ASP A 302 -12.26 -20.21 30.20
N LYS A 303 -13.15 -19.94 31.17
CA LYS A 303 -13.07 -18.72 31.98
C LYS A 303 -11.78 -18.68 32.82
N ASP A 304 -11.32 -19.82 33.31
CA ASP A 304 -10.16 -19.90 34.20
C ASP A 304 -8.85 -19.71 33.43
N LYS A 305 -8.71 -20.31 32.24
CA LYS A 305 -7.56 -20.09 31.34
C LYS A 305 -7.50 -18.64 30.85
N ARG A 306 -8.64 -18.01 30.55
CA ARG A 306 -8.72 -16.58 30.21
C ARG A 306 -8.28 -15.68 31.37
N ARG A 307 -8.71 -15.99 32.59
CA ARG A 307 -8.29 -15.26 33.79
C ARG A 307 -6.79 -15.37 34.01
N ARG A 308 -6.24 -16.59 33.97
CA ARG A 308 -4.79 -16.84 34.10
C ARG A 308 -3.99 -16.12 33.04
N TYR A 309 -4.46 -16.11 31.79
CA TYR A 309 -3.83 -15.35 30.71
C TYR A 309 -3.84 -13.84 30.98
N ALA A 310 -4.95 -13.28 31.47
CA ALA A 310 -5.02 -11.87 31.84
C ALA A 310 -4.08 -11.51 33.02
N GLU A 311 -3.97 -12.39 34.02
CA GLU A 311 -3.03 -12.26 35.15
C GLU A 311 -1.57 -12.31 34.65
N LEU A 312 -1.27 -13.22 33.72
CA LEU A 312 0.05 -13.32 33.07
C LEU A 312 0.40 -12.05 32.26
N LEU A 313 -0.55 -11.51 31.50
CA LEU A 313 -0.33 -10.24 30.79
C LEU A 313 -0.03 -9.09 31.76
N LEU A 314 -0.70 -9.06 32.93
CA LEU A 314 -0.45 -8.07 33.97
C LEU A 314 0.90 -8.27 34.66
N SER A 315 1.30 -9.51 34.94
CA SER A 315 2.56 -9.80 35.62
C SER A 315 3.76 -9.42 34.74
N ILE A 316 3.70 -9.75 33.45
CA ILE A 316 4.75 -9.40 32.48
C ILE A 316 4.80 -7.87 32.25
N ALA A 317 3.64 -7.19 32.21
CA ALA A 317 3.61 -5.73 32.04
C ALA A 317 3.99 -4.94 33.32
N GLY A 318 3.76 -5.52 34.50
CA GLY A 318 3.97 -4.88 35.80
C GLY A 318 5.43 -4.83 36.24
N ASP A 319 6.32 -5.63 35.65
CA ASP A 319 7.74 -5.68 36.04
C ASP A 319 8.61 -4.62 35.32
N SER A 320 8.00 -3.68 34.58
CA SER A 320 8.70 -2.50 34.05
C SER A 320 8.98 -1.48 35.16
N ARG A 321 9.93 -1.77 36.04
CA ARG A 321 10.36 -0.84 37.09
C ARG A 321 11.14 0.33 36.47
N GLY A 322 10.54 1.51 36.46
CA GLY A 322 11.19 2.78 36.10
C GLY A 322 10.20 3.94 36.15
N TYR A 323 10.63 5.11 36.66
CA TYR A 323 9.85 6.34 36.62
C TYR A 323 9.70 6.80 35.16
N SER A 324 8.67 6.33 34.46
CA SER A 324 8.36 6.79 33.11
C SER A 324 6.89 7.13 32.97
N THR A 325 6.62 8.30 32.39
CA THR A 325 5.31 8.80 31.96
C THR A 325 4.80 8.02 30.73
N CYS A 326 4.76 6.70 30.80
CA CYS A 326 4.28 5.80 29.72
C CYS A 326 2.74 5.67 29.68
N LEU A 327 2.01 6.73 30.03
CA LEU A 327 0.62 6.61 30.49
C LEU A 327 -0.41 6.24 29.41
N SER A 328 -0.09 6.26 28.11
CA SER A 328 -1.15 6.12 27.09
C SER A 328 -1.01 4.98 26.10
N ALA A 329 0.17 4.50 25.75
CA ALA A 329 0.25 3.59 24.60
C ALA A 329 0.46 2.13 24.98
N SER A 330 1.46 1.83 25.83
CA SER A 330 1.60 0.49 26.41
C SER A 330 0.40 0.15 27.29
N ALA A 331 -0.02 1.09 28.17
CA ALA A 331 -1.17 0.91 29.04
C ALA A 331 -2.51 0.76 28.30
N LYS A 332 -2.73 1.51 27.20
CA LYS A 332 -3.97 1.40 26.40
C LYS A 332 -3.99 0.14 25.55
N SER A 333 -2.85 -0.29 25.02
CA SER A 333 -2.70 -1.57 24.32
C SER A 333 -2.98 -2.72 25.29
N LEU A 334 -2.33 -2.74 26.46
CA LEU A 334 -2.57 -3.72 27.53
C LEU A 334 -4.04 -3.74 27.97
N ARG A 335 -4.66 -2.58 28.25
CA ARG A 335 -6.08 -2.49 28.59
C ARG A 335 -6.97 -3.10 27.50
N TYR A 336 -6.61 -2.88 26.24
CA TYR A 336 -7.38 -3.40 25.12
C TYR A 336 -7.19 -4.92 24.97
N ARG A 337 -5.97 -5.45 25.17
CA ARG A 337 -5.67 -6.89 25.24
C ARG A 337 -6.43 -7.58 26.38
N LEU A 338 -6.41 -7.00 27.59
CA LEU A 338 -7.18 -7.50 28.74
C LEU A 338 -8.68 -7.51 28.45
N ARG A 339 -9.21 -6.47 27.79
CA ARG A 339 -10.62 -6.43 27.40
C ARG A 339 -10.96 -7.48 26.34
N ALA A 340 -10.04 -7.79 25.43
CA ALA A 340 -10.19 -8.84 24.43
C ALA A 340 -10.11 -10.25 25.05
N ALA A 341 -9.40 -10.41 26.17
CA ALA A 341 -9.34 -11.66 26.91
C ALA A 341 -10.65 -12.02 27.64
N LEU A 342 -11.49 -11.01 27.94
CA LEU A 342 -12.84 -11.24 28.47
C LEU A 342 -13.72 -11.97 27.43
N PRO A 343 -14.71 -12.78 27.86
CA PRO A 343 -15.60 -13.47 26.94
C PRO A 343 -16.38 -12.47 26.07
N VAL A 344 -16.07 -12.43 24.77
CA VAL A 344 -16.73 -11.56 23.79
C VAL A 344 -17.72 -12.38 22.94
N LYS A 345 -18.79 -11.73 22.47
CA LYS A 345 -19.68 -12.27 21.43
C LYS A 345 -18.88 -12.71 20.20
N ASN A 346 -19.34 -13.75 19.50
CA ASN A 346 -18.76 -14.23 18.25
C ASN A 346 -18.58 -13.09 17.23
N LYS A 347 -17.33 -12.75 16.94
CA LYS A 347 -16.95 -11.74 15.92
C LYS A 347 -17.01 -12.36 14.53
N ARG A 348 -17.32 -11.53 13.52
CA ARG A 348 -17.37 -11.95 12.11
C ARG A 348 -15.96 -11.98 11.50
N LYS A 349 -15.70 -12.90 10.57
CA LYS A 349 -14.41 -12.97 9.83
C LYS A 349 -14.20 -11.81 8.84
N GLY A 350 -15.26 -11.11 8.45
CA GLY A 350 -15.18 -9.92 7.59
C GLY A 350 -14.71 -10.15 6.15
N VAL A 351 -14.80 -11.38 5.63
CA VAL A 351 -14.35 -11.73 4.28
C VAL A 351 -14.99 -10.85 3.19
N LEU A 352 -16.32 -10.70 3.23
CA LEU A 352 -17.04 -9.84 2.28
C LEU A 352 -16.61 -8.37 2.41
N LEU A 353 -16.36 -7.89 3.63
CA LEU A 353 -15.92 -6.51 3.85
C LEU A 353 -14.50 -6.30 3.28
N LEU A 354 -13.59 -7.25 3.48
CA LEU A 354 -12.25 -7.20 2.91
C LEU A 354 -12.29 -7.19 1.38
N PHE A 355 -13.15 -8.01 0.77
CA PHE A 355 -13.38 -8.01 -0.68
C PHE A 355 -13.88 -6.63 -1.16
N LEU A 356 -14.93 -6.09 -0.53
CA LEU A 356 -15.52 -4.81 -0.93
C LEU A 356 -14.55 -3.64 -0.77
N ILE A 357 -13.78 -3.61 0.33
CA ILE A 357 -12.73 -2.59 0.52
C ILE A 357 -11.71 -2.68 -0.61
N MET A 358 -11.24 -3.89 -0.96
CA MET A 358 -10.28 -4.06 -2.06
C MET A 358 -10.82 -3.56 -3.41
N ILE A 359 -12.09 -3.86 -3.73
CA ILE A 359 -12.74 -3.38 -4.95
C ILE A 359 -12.81 -1.84 -4.97
N VAL A 360 -13.30 -1.22 -3.89
CA VAL A 360 -13.41 0.24 -3.79
C VAL A 360 -12.04 0.88 -3.92
N CYS A 361 -11.03 0.35 -3.23
CA CYS A 361 -9.66 0.82 -3.31
C CYS A 361 -9.12 0.80 -4.75
N GLY A 362 -9.26 -0.31 -5.47
CA GLY A 362 -8.76 -0.41 -6.86
C GLY A 362 -9.50 0.47 -7.88
N LEU A 363 -10.75 0.83 -7.60
CA LEU A 363 -11.51 1.77 -8.44
C LEU A 363 -11.14 3.23 -8.19
N CYS A 364 -10.60 3.53 -7.00
CA CYS A 364 -10.21 4.88 -6.58
C CYS A 364 -8.76 5.24 -6.90
N THR A 365 -7.87 4.27 -7.13
CA THR A 365 -6.47 4.52 -7.53
C THR A 365 -6.36 5.08 -8.95
N GLY A 366 -5.31 5.84 -9.25
CA GLY A 366 -4.99 6.32 -10.60
C GLY A 366 -5.94 7.40 -11.13
N ARG A 367 -6.48 8.27 -10.26
CA ARG A 367 -7.41 9.36 -10.65
C ARG A 367 -6.80 10.76 -10.57
N LEU A 368 -5.54 10.87 -10.16
CA LEU A 368 -4.82 12.12 -10.01
C LEU A 368 -3.83 12.32 -11.15
N ALA A 369 -3.69 13.55 -11.63
CA ALA A 369 -2.59 13.94 -12.51
C ALA A 369 -1.82 15.12 -11.92
N LEU A 370 -0.52 15.18 -12.20
CA LEU A 370 0.32 16.33 -11.88
C LEU A 370 0.57 17.16 -13.13
N SER A 371 0.67 18.47 -12.91
CA SER A 371 1.19 19.42 -13.89
C SER A 371 2.35 20.21 -13.29
N THR A 372 3.39 20.43 -14.09
CA THR A 372 4.54 21.27 -13.72
C THR A 372 4.60 22.60 -14.46
N ASN A 373 3.86 22.72 -15.55
CA ASN A 373 3.92 23.86 -16.47
C ASN A 373 2.50 24.36 -16.77
N ARG A 374 2.35 25.68 -16.73
CA ARG A 374 1.11 26.40 -17.01
C ARG A 374 1.42 27.56 -17.95
N GLY A 375 0.53 27.79 -18.90
CA GLY A 375 0.67 28.86 -19.88
C GLY A 375 -0.40 28.78 -20.95
N THR A 376 -0.23 29.58 -21.99
CA THR A 376 -0.97 29.43 -23.24
C THR A 376 -0.53 28.15 -23.97
N LEU A 377 -1.37 27.61 -24.84
CA LEU A 377 -1.01 26.44 -25.63
C LEU A 377 0.22 26.72 -26.50
N SER A 378 0.27 27.90 -27.13
CA SER A 378 1.40 28.31 -27.96
C SER A 378 2.72 28.40 -27.19
N GLU A 379 2.69 28.83 -25.92
CA GLU A 379 3.89 28.88 -25.07
C GLU A 379 4.39 27.48 -24.68
N LEU A 380 3.47 26.54 -24.41
CA LEU A 380 3.84 25.21 -23.88
C LEU A 380 4.12 24.18 -24.97
N ALA A 381 3.33 24.16 -26.05
CA ALA A 381 3.46 23.18 -27.13
C ALA A 381 4.40 23.65 -28.26
N GLY A 382 4.76 24.94 -28.25
CA GLY A 382 5.73 25.55 -29.15
C GLY A 382 5.10 26.19 -30.41
N PRO A 383 5.92 26.91 -31.21
CA PRO A 383 5.44 27.67 -32.36
C PRO A 383 4.84 26.80 -33.46
N ASP A 384 5.21 25.53 -33.51
CA ASP A 384 4.73 24.57 -34.49
C ASP A 384 3.23 24.23 -34.34
N THR A 385 2.60 24.70 -33.26
CA THR A 385 1.16 24.55 -32.98
C THR A 385 0.34 25.81 -33.27
N ALA A 386 0.97 26.84 -33.84
CA ALA A 386 0.34 28.13 -34.11
C ALA A 386 -0.60 28.13 -35.34
N GLU A 387 -0.44 27.16 -36.26
CA GLU A 387 -1.21 27.10 -37.51
C GLU A 387 -1.78 25.70 -37.71
N ILE A 388 -3.09 25.61 -37.86
CA ILE A 388 -3.84 24.38 -38.12
C ILE A 388 -4.04 24.23 -39.62
N SER A 389 -3.84 23.02 -40.17
CA SER A 389 -4.03 22.73 -41.59
C SER A 389 -5.44 22.21 -41.89
N ASN A 390 -5.99 21.40 -40.99
CA ASN A 390 -7.35 20.88 -41.06
C ASN A 390 -7.87 20.59 -39.65
N ALA A 391 -9.18 20.65 -39.48
CA ALA A 391 -9.84 20.20 -38.25
C ALA A 391 -11.28 19.77 -38.54
N ASP A 392 -11.66 18.61 -38.02
CA ASP A 392 -12.96 18.01 -38.20
C ASP A 392 -13.52 17.52 -36.85
N PHE A 393 -14.84 17.60 -36.70
CA PHE A 393 -15.50 16.95 -35.57
C PHE A 393 -15.58 15.44 -35.81
N GLN A 394 -15.14 14.65 -34.83
CA GLN A 394 -15.33 13.21 -34.85
C GLN A 394 -16.78 12.85 -34.53
N SER A 395 -17.53 12.37 -35.53
CA SER A 395 -18.84 11.73 -35.36
C SER A 395 -18.71 10.20 -35.46
N GLY A 396 -18.10 9.54 -34.46
CA GLY A 396 -17.92 8.08 -34.48
C GLY A 396 -16.97 7.61 -35.59
N ARG A 397 -17.19 6.41 -36.16
CA ARG A 397 -16.28 5.78 -37.16
C ARG A 397 -16.20 6.50 -38.52
N TYR A 398 -16.90 7.63 -38.69
CA TYR A 398 -16.88 8.43 -39.91
C TYR A 398 -16.66 9.90 -39.52
N ALA A 399 -15.66 10.53 -40.15
CA ALA A 399 -15.47 11.98 -40.06
C ALA A 399 -16.70 12.68 -40.64
N ASP A 400 -17.16 13.75 -39.98
CA ASP A 400 -18.23 14.59 -40.51
C ASP A 400 -17.73 15.26 -41.81
N PRO A 401 -18.47 15.17 -42.94
CA PRO A 401 -18.07 15.81 -44.20
C PRO A 401 -18.04 17.35 -44.15
N HIS A 402 -18.52 17.97 -43.07
CA HIS A 402 -18.42 19.41 -42.84
C HIS A 402 -17.33 19.74 -41.82
N GLY A 403 -16.09 19.77 -42.32
CA GLY A 403 -14.93 20.24 -41.57
C GLY A 403 -15.00 21.72 -41.22
N ILE A 404 -14.13 22.15 -40.30
CA ILE A 404 -14.01 23.55 -39.91
C ILE A 404 -13.50 24.37 -41.09
N LYS A 405 -14.26 25.40 -41.48
CA LYS A 405 -13.93 26.28 -42.61
C LYS A 405 -12.95 27.38 -42.23
N ASP A 406 -13.13 27.97 -41.04
CA ASP A 406 -12.29 29.06 -40.54
C ASP A 406 -11.20 28.51 -39.62
N VAL A 407 -10.17 27.96 -40.24
CA VAL A 407 -9.05 27.31 -39.55
C VAL A 407 -8.08 28.34 -38.94
N GLU A 408 -8.02 29.55 -39.48
CA GLU A 408 -7.20 30.65 -38.93
C GLU A 408 -7.74 31.09 -37.56
N LEU A 409 -9.06 31.30 -37.47
CA LEU A 409 -9.71 31.73 -36.24
C LEU A 409 -9.71 30.61 -35.19
N LEU A 410 -9.82 29.34 -35.62
CA LEU A 410 -9.58 28.18 -34.75
C LEU A 410 -8.14 28.14 -34.22
N SER A 411 -7.14 28.44 -35.06
CA SER A 411 -5.73 28.44 -34.68
C SER A 411 -5.43 29.49 -33.60
N GLN A 412 -6.01 30.69 -33.76
CA GLN A 412 -5.92 31.75 -32.75
C GLN A 412 -6.58 31.31 -31.43
N TYR A 413 -7.79 30.75 -31.52
CA TYR A 413 -8.53 30.28 -30.35
C TYR A 413 -7.76 29.20 -29.58
N LEU A 414 -7.23 28.17 -30.26
CA LEU A 414 -6.47 27.11 -29.59
C LEU A 414 -5.17 27.64 -28.99
N SER A 415 -4.48 28.56 -29.67
CA SER A 415 -3.23 29.17 -29.18
C SER A 415 -3.42 29.88 -27.85
N ASP A 416 -4.53 30.61 -27.69
CA ASP A 416 -4.85 31.40 -26.49
C ASP A 416 -5.38 30.55 -25.32
N LEU A 417 -5.66 29.27 -25.53
CA LEU A 417 -6.17 28.39 -24.47
C LEU A 417 -5.20 28.29 -23.31
N GLN A 418 -5.72 28.52 -22.10
CA GLN A 418 -4.97 28.35 -20.86
C GLN A 418 -4.89 26.88 -20.49
N VAL A 419 -3.70 26.30 -20.66
CA VAL A 419 -3.45 24.88 -20.50
C VAL A 419 -2.42 24.57 -19.42
N GLU A 420 -2.54 23.37 -18.86
CA GLU A 420 -1.57 22.78 -17.94
C GLU A 420 -1.05 21.48 -18.57
N ARG A 421 0.27 21.35 -18.76
CA ARG A 421 0.85 20.10 -19.27
C ARG A 421 0.68 19.02 -18.20
N ILE A 422 0.02 17.92 -18.52
CA ILE A 422 -0.26 16.84 -17.56
C ILE A 422 0.59 15.59 -17.85
N TYR A 423 1.07 14.97 -16.78
CA TYR A 423 1.81 13.70 -16.86
C TYR A 423 0.89 12.59 -16.39
N THR A 424 0.30 11.87 -17.33
CA THR A 424 -0.66 10.80 -17.05
C THR A 424 -0.54 9.68 -18.07
N GLY A 425 -0.82 8.46 -17.61
CA GLY A 425 -0.96 7.31 -18.47
C GLY A 425 -2.15 7.39 -19.43
N TYR A 426 -3.20 8.14 -19.09
CA TYR A 426 -4.46 8.24 -19.84
C TYR A 426 -4.30 8.43 -21.36
N GLU A 427 -4.76 7.47 -22.15
CA GLU A 427 -4.97 7.63 -23.59
C GLU A 427 -6.44 7.95 -23.88
N ASN A 428 -6.70 8.91 -24.77
CA ASN A 428 -8.04 9.43 -25.01
C ASN A 428 -8.92 8.43 -25.78
N ASP A 429 -10.22 8.49 -25.52
CA ASP A 429 -11.24 7.83 -26.33
C ASP A 429 -11.79 8.82 -27.37
N SER A 430 -11.53 8.53 -28.65
CA SER A 430 -12.18 9.20 -29.79
C SER A 430 -13.69 8.93 -29.87
N SER A 431 -14.24 8.07 -29.00
CA SER A 431 -15.67 7.70 -29.02
C SER A 431 -16.63 8.78 -28.49
N GLY A 432 -16.14 9.79 -27.77
CA GLY A 432 -16.96 10.78 -27.07
C GLY A 432 -17.43 12.00 -27.88
N GLY A 433 -17.02 12.12 -29.15
CA GLY A 433 -17.16 13.35 -29.91
C GLY A 433 -16.14 14.40 -29.45
N GLY A 434 -15.37 14.91 -30.39
CA GLY A 434 -14.27 15.84 -30.14
C GLY A 434 -13.81 16.46 -31.45
N LEU A 435 -12.97 17.48 -31.36
CA LEU A 435 -12.35 18.11 -32.52
C LEU A 435 -10.98 17.45 -32.76
N THR A 436 -10.74 16.96 -33.96
CA THR A 436 -9.45 16.39 -34.36
C THR A 436 -8.90 17.13 -35.54
N GLY A 437 -7.61 17.39 -35.56
CA GLY A 437 -6.99 18.12 -36.66
C GLY A 437 -5.48 17.92 -36.73
N GLU A 438 -4.87 18.53 -37.73
CA GLU A 438 -3.43 18.51 -37.95
C GLU A 438 -2.87 19.92 -37.93
N PHE A 439 -1.66 20.08 -37.41
CA PHE A 439 -0.92 21.33 -37.50
C PHE A 439 -0.21 21.43 -38.86
N ALA A 440 -0.08 22.65 -39.40
CA ALA A 440 0.48 22.87 -40.73
C ALA A 440 2.02 22.73 -40.78
N THR A 441 2.68 23.16 -39.71
CA THR A 441 4.15 23.34 -39.67
C THR A 441 4.92 22.13 -39.16
N ALA A 442 4.31 21.32 -38.29
CA ALA A 442 4.88 20.07 -37.81
C ALA A 442 3.93 18.92 -38.15
N LYS A 443 4.46 17.74 -38.47
CA LYS A 443 3.68 16.50 -38.62
C LYS A 443 3.11 16.07 -37.26
N ARG A 444 2.22 16.89 -36.71
CA ARG A 444 1.58 16.74 -35.41
C ARG A 444 0.09 16.85 -35.61
N SER A 445 -0.63 15.96 -34.94
CA SER A 445 -2.09 15.98 -34.88
C SER A 445 -2.53 16.40 -33.48
N PHE A 446 -3.74 16.92 -33.35
CA PHE A 446 -4.36 17.17 -32.07
C PHE A 446 -5.73 16.52 -31.96
N VAL A 447 -6.10 16.20 -30.72
CA VAL A 447 -7.43 15.73 -30.34
C VAL A 447 -7.89 16.54 -29.13
N LEU A 448 -8.93 17.33 -29.31
CA LEU A 448 -9.61 18.09 -28.27
C LEU A 448 -10.90 17.37 -27.86
N SER A 449 -11.01 16.99 -26.59
CA SER A 449 -12.19 16.32 -26.04
C SER A 449 -12.42 16.73 -24.58
N GLY A 450 -13.63 17.23 -24.29
CA GLY A 450 -13.95 17.78 -22.98
C GLY A 450 -12.97 18.90 -22.59
N ASN A 451 -12.26 18.74 -21.48
CA ASN A 451 -11.23 19.67 -21.00
C ASN A 451 -9.80 19.15 -21.28
N TYR A 452 -9.62 18.22 -22.20
CA TYR A 452 -8.32 17.62 -22.50
C TYR A 452 -7.94 17.86 -23.95
N LEU A 453 -6.69 18.23 -24.15
CA LEU A 453 -6.07 18.39 -25.46
C LEU A 453 -4.86 17.48 -25.54
N HIS A 454 -4.83 16.61 -26.54
CA HIS A 454 -3.72 15.70 -26.81
C HIS A 454 -3.06 16.14 -28.10
N ILE A 455 -1.74 16.26 -28.12
CA ILE A 455 -0.95 16.58 -29.32
C ILE A 455 -0.02 15.41 -29.59
N THR A 456 -0.18 14.76 -30.72
CA THR A 456 0.57 13.56 -31.11
C THR A 456 1.48 13.87 -32.28
N ASP A 457 2.77 13.62 -32.13
CA ASP A 457 3.71 13.61 -33.24
C ASP A 457 3.44 12.37 -34.12
N ILE A 458 3.12 12.61 -35.38
CA ILE A 458 2.71 11.57 -36.34
C ILE A 458 3.89 10.67 -36.71
N VAL A 459 5.13 11.16 -36.59
CA VAL A 459 6.34 10.41 -36.97
C VAL A 459 6.85 9.57 -35.80
N SER A 460 6.96 10.14 -34.61
CA SER A 460 7.45 9.41 -33.42
C SER A 460 6.35 8.64 -32.69
N GLY A 461 5.08 9.03 -32.87
CA GLY A 461 3.95 8.53 -32.09
C GLY A 461 3.88 9.07 -30.66
N GLU A 462 4.80 9.96 -30.27
CA GLU A 462 4.81 10.55 -28.93
C GLU A 462 3.64 11.52 -28.76
N THR A 463 2.95 11.42 -27.62
CA THR A 463 1.76 12.23 -27.34
C THR A 463 1.96 13.09 -26.11
N GLU A 464 1.91 14.40 -26.30
CA GLU A 464 1.83 15.40 -25.24
C GLU A 464 0.37 15.58 -24.81
N LYS A 465 0.15 15.73 -23.51
CA LYS A 465 -1.19 15.80 -22.92
C LYS A 465 -1.34 17.08 -22.13
N TYR A 466 -2.47 17.75 -22.33
CA TYR A 466 -2.78 19.05 -21.75
C TYR A 466 -4.18 19.03 -21.13
N TYR A 467 -4.29 19.64 -19.96
CA TYR A 467 -5.57 19.94 -19.31
C TYR A 467 -5.92 21.40 -19.51
N ILE A 468 -7.13 21.68 -19.98
CA ILE A 468 -7.62 23.02 -20.25
C ILE A 468 -8.35 23.51 -19.00
N ARG A 469 -7.87 24.62 -18.43
CA ARG A 469 -8.37 25.13 -17.14
C ARG A 469 -9.80 25.66 -17.21
N ILE A 470 -10.13 26.26 -18.35
CA ILE A 470 -11.46 26.80 -18.65
C ILE A 470 -12.04 25.89 -19.72
N ALA A 471 -13.23 25.35 -19.48
CA ALA A 471 -13.88 24.46 -20.44
C ALA A 471 -13.96 25.12 -21.82
N PRO A 472 -13.60 24.41 -22.91
CA PRO A 472 -13.69 24.97 -24.25
C PRO A 472 -15.10 25.47 -24.56
N ASP A 473 -15.19 26.62 -25.22
CA ASP A 473 -16.45 27.13 -25.76
C ASP A 473 -16.83 26.31 -27.01
N TRP A 474 -17.54 25.21 -26.79
CA TRP A 474 -17.97 24.32 -27.86
C TRP A 474 -19.01 24.94 -28.78
N GLU A 475 -19.73 25.99 -28.36
CA GLU A 475 -20.66 26.71 -29.25
C GLU A 475 -19.87 27.55 -30.26
N PHE A 476 -18.87 28.27 -29.77
CA PHE A 476 -17.93 29.00 -30.62
C PHE A 476 -17.20 28.09 -31.59
N VAL A 477 -16.61 26.98 -31.12
CA VAL A 477 -15.87 26.05 -32.00
C VAL A 477 -16.79 25.45 -33.08
N LYS A 478 -18.06 25.15 -32.75
CA LYS A 478 -19.04 24.67 -33.75
C LYS A 478 -19.48 25.76 -34.74
N SER A 479 -19.44 27.04 -34.35
CA SER A 479 -19.79 28.14 -35.25
C SER A 479 -18.80 28.34 -36.41
N LEU A 480 -17.65 27.65 -36.37
CA LEU A 480 -16.60 27.69 -37.39
C LEU A 480 -16.76 26.63 -38.49
N GLN A 481 -17.77 25.74 -38.40
CA GLN A 481 -18.20 24.86 -39.50
C GLN A 481 -18.90 25.64 -40.61
#